data_AF-A0A965HJ56-F1
#
_entry.id   AF-A0A965HJ56-F1
#
_cell.length_a   1.000
_cell.length_b   1.000
_cell.length_c   1.000
_cell.angle_alpha   90.00
_cell.angle_beta   90.00
_cell.angle_gamma   90.00
#
_symmetry.space_group_name_H-M   'P 1'
#
loop_
_entity.id
_entity.type
_entity.pdbx_description
1 polymer ?
#
loop_
_entity_poly.entity_id
_entity_poly.type
_entity_poly.pdbx_seq_one_letter_code
_entity_poly.pdbx_strand_id
1 'polypeptide(L)' 'MQHIDNKRQLIEYFLKGSKSKDNWRVGTEHEKFLFDLKNKNPIPYDGDVSILKIFSELIKNNWAPIKEGKNILGL' A
#
# COMPACT_ATOMS: atom_id res chain seq x y z
N MET A 1 5.25 -16.00 -14.93
CA MET A 1 5.94 -14.73 -15.27
C MET A 1 5.86 -14.58 -16.78
N GLN A 2 5.37 -13.45 -17.29
CA GLN A 2 5.29 -13.23 -18.74
C GLN A 2 6.68 -12.94 -19.27
N HIS A 3 7.15 -13.72 -20.25
CA HIS A 3 8.43 -13.51 -20.90
C HIS A 3 8.35 -12.26 -21.80
N ILE A 4 9.40 -11.42 -21.77
CA ILE A 4 9.50 -10.21 -22.59
C ILE A 4 10.46 -10.50 -23.72
N ASP A 5 9.91 -10.75 -24.90
CA ASP A 5 10.65 -11.09 -26.12
C ASP A 5 11.06 -9.84 -26.90
N ASN A 6 10.32 -8.74 -26.76
CA ASN A 6 10.60 -7.50 -27.48
C ASN A 6 9.98 -6.26 -26.81
N LYS A 7 10.44 -5.08 -27.27
CA LYS A 7 10.00 -3.76 -26.79
C LYS A 7 8.48 -3.54 -26.91
N ARG A 8 7.82 -4.13 -27.91
CA ARG A 8 6.38 -3.89 -28.17
C ARG A 8 5.52 -4.35 -27.00
N GLN A 9 5.89 -5.44 -26.33
CA GLN A 9 5.14 -5.93 -25.16
C GLN A 9 5.10 -4.91 -24.01
N LEU A 10 6.18 -4.17 -23.79
CA LEU A 10 6.23 -3.09 -22.80
C LEU A 10 5.34 -1.91 -23.20
N ILE A 11 5.35 -1.54 -24.47
CA ILE A 11 4.49 -0.46 -25.00
C ILE A 11 3.01 -0.84 -24.83
N GLU A 12 2.65 -2.07 -25.20
CA GLU A 12 1.29 -2.58 -25.10
C GLU A 12 0.79 -2.61 -23.64
N TYR A 13 1.65 -2.86 -22.67
CA TYR A 13 1.30 -2.78 -21.24
C TYR A 13 0.77 -1.40 -20.85
N PHE A 14 1.45 -0.32 -21.26
CA PHE A 14 1.00 1.06 -20.99
C PHE A 14 -0.26 1.41 -21.78
N LEU A 15 -0.36 0.98 -23.04
CA LEU A 15 -1.54 1.26 -23.88
C LEU A 15 -2.82 0.66 -23.31
N LYS A 16 -2.74 -0.50 -22.64
CA LYS A 16 -3.88 -1.11 -21.92
C LYS A 16 -4.42 -0.22 -20.79
N GLY A 17 -3.65 0.75 -20.30
CA GLY A 17 -4.07 1.72 -19.28
C GLY A 17 -4.97 2.84 -19.81
N SER A 18 -5.05 3.07 -21.13
CA SER A 18 -5.88 4.10 -21.74
C SER A 18 -7.37 3.85 -21.49
N LYS A 19 -8.09 4.85 -20.96
CA LYS A 19 -9.51 4.78 -20.62
C LYS A 19 -10.28 5.91 -21.32
N SER A 20 -11.52 5.64 -21.71
CA SER A 20 -12.44 6.70 -22.19
C SER A 20 -12.71 7.72 -21.09
N LYS A 21 -13.12 8.93 -21.47
CA LYS A 21 -13.37 10.04 -20.53
C LYS A 21 -14.34 9.66 -19.41
N ASP A 22 -15.40 8.91 -19.72
CA ASP A 22 -16.40 8.46 -18.73
C ASP A 22 -15.82 7.47 -17.69
N ASN A 23 -14.68 6.86 -18.01
CA ASN A 23 -13.95 5.93 -17.15
C ASN A 23 -12.77 6.58 -16.41
N TRP A 24 -12.54 7.90 -16.57
CA TRP A 24 -11.53 8.61 -15.80
C TRP A 24 -11.92 8.70 -14.32
N ARG A 25 -10.93 8.60 -13.44
CA ARG A 25 -11.09 8.67 -11.98
C ARG A 25 -9.92 9.47 -11.41
N VAL A 26 -10.07 9.97 -10.19
CA VAL A 26 -8.99 10.63 -9.43
C VAL A 26 -8.68 9.76 -8.22
N GLY A 27 -7.43 9.29 -8.15
CA GLY A 27 -6.88 8.64 -6.96
C GLY A 27 -6.09 9.66 -6.15
N THR A 28 -6.17 9.57 -4.83
CA THR A 28 -5.37 10.41 -3.92
C THR A 28 -4.57 9.53 -2.99
N GLU A 29 -3.31 9.90 -2.80
CA GLU A 29 -2.38 9.24 -1.89
C GLU A 29 -1.79 10.30 -0.95
N HIS A 30 -1.52 9.91 0.30
CA HIS A 30 -0.88 10.80 1.26
C HIS A 30 -0.10 10.02 2.31
N GLU A 31 1.02 10.58 2.72
CA GLU A 31 1.91 10.01 3.74
C GLU A 31 1.74 10.75 5.06
N LYS A 32 1.92 10.03 6.17
CA LYS A 32 1.80 10.57 7.53
C LYS A 32 2.96 10.07 8.39
N PHE A 33 3.60 10.98 9.12
CA PHE A 33 4.56 10.62 10.15
C PHE A 33 3.83 10.35 11.47
N LEU A 34 4.01 9.15 12.00
CA LEU A 34 3.37 8.71 13.23
C LEU A 34 4.37 8.72 14.38
N PHE A 35 4.02 9.37 15.48
CA PHE A 35 4.86 9.52 16.65
C PHE A 35 4.09 9.22 17.93
N ASP A 36 4.79 8.72 18.96
CA ASP A 36 4.23 8.52 20.29
C ASP A 36 4.01 9.89 20.95
N LEU A 37 2.79 10.13 21.42
CA LEU A 37 2.43 11.40 22.04
C LEU A 37 3.15 11.68 23.36
N LYS A 38 3.67 10.67 24.05
CA LYS A 38 4.37 10.82 25.33
C LYS A 38 5.79 11.33 25.15
N ASN A 39 6.56 10.70 24.25
CA ASN A 39 7.98 10.98 24.07
C ASN A 39 8.33 11.68 22.74
N LYS A 40 7.35 11.83 21.83
CA LYS A 40 7.47 12.46 20.51
C LYS A 40 8.40 11.73 19.52
N ASN A 41 8.81 10.51 19.83
CA ASN A 41 9.61 9.68 18.94
C ASN A 41 8.72 9.01 17.88
N PRO A 42 9.28 8.63 16.71
CA PRO A 42 8.59 7.79 15.74
C PRO A 42 8.08 6.50 16.39
N ILE A 43 6.88 6.06 16.02
CA ILE A 43 6.36 4.79 16.54
C ILE A 43 7.14 3.61 15.95
N PRO A 44 7.45 2.56 16.74
CA PRO A 44 8.08 1.35 16.24
C PRO A 44 7.11 0.52 15.37
N TYR A 45 7.66 -0.49 14.70
CA TYR A 45 6.87 -1.47 13.96
C TYR A 45 5.94 -2.28 14.88
N ASP A 46 6.46 -2.78 16.00
CA ASP A 46 5.75 -3.59 17.00
C ASP A 46 5.86 -2.98 18.41
N GLY A 47 4.94 -3.34 19.31
CA GLY A 47 4.81 -2.83 20.67
C GLY A 47 3.42 -2.26 20.95
N ASP A 48 3.25 -1.68 22.14
CA ASP A 48 1.96 -1.19 22.64
C ASP A 48 1.45 0.05 21.89
N VAL A 49 2.35 0.88 21.37
CA VAL A 49 2.06 2.03 20.50
C VAL A 49 2.90 1.85 19.23
N SER A 50 2.32 1.27 18.18
CA SER A 50 3.08 0.77 17.03
C SER A 50 2.27 0.70 15.73
N ILE A 51 2.97 0.48 14.61
CA ILE A 51 2.34 0.25 13.30
C ILE A 51 1.42 -0.98 13.33
N LEU A 52 1.85 -2.08 13.98
CA LEU A 52 1.03 -3.29 14.09
C LEU A 52 -0.28 -3.06 14.86
N LYS A 53 -0.30 -2.16 15.86
CA LYS A 53 -1.55 -1.79 16.54
C LYS A 53 -2.50 -1.08 15.59
N ILE A 54 -2.02 -0.15 14.76
CA ILE A 54 -2.84 0.51 13.74
C ILE A 54 -3.39 -0.51 12.75
N PHE A 55 -2.53 -1.41 12.26
CA PHE A 55 -2.98 -2.45 11.34
C PHE A 55 -4.03 -3.36 11.97
N SER A 56 -3.87 -3.73 13.24
CA SER A 56 -4.84 -4.58 13.95
C SER A 56 -6.24 -3.94 14.02
N GLU A 57 -6.33 -2.62 14.18
CA GLU A 57 -7.62 -1.92 14.19
C GLU A 57 -8.27 -1.86 12.80
N LEU A 58 -7.48 -1.70 11.75
CA LEU A 58 -7.99 -1.72 10.38
C LEU A 58 -8.41 -3.13 9.94
N ILE A 59 -7.71 -4.18 10.38
CA ILE A 59 -8.12 -5.57 10.17
C ILE A 59 -9.47 -5.86 10.83
N LYS A 60 -9.73 -5.35 12.05
CA LYS A 60 -11.05 -5.44 12.67
C LYS A 60 -12.14 -4.78 11.82
N ASN A 61 -11.78 -3.80 10.99
CA ASN A 61 -12.65 -3.16 10.01
C ASN A 61 -12.64 -3.86 8.63
N ASN A 62 -12.29 -5.14 8.58
CA ASN A 62 -12.29 -6.02 7.39
C ASN A 62 -11.24 -5.70 6.32
N TRP A 63 -10.14 -5.01 6.67
CA TRP A 63 -9.01 -4.86 5.75
C TRP A 63 -8.15 -6.13 5.70
N ALA A 64 -7.59 -6.43 4.53
CA ALA A 64 -6.90 -7.70 4.27
C ALA A 64 -5.37 -7.51 4.34
N PRO A 65 -4.66 -8.19 5.26
CA PRO A 65 -3.23 -7.97 5.43
C PRO A 65 -2.39 -8.41 4.24
N ILE A 66 -1.51 -7.53 3.80
CA ILE A 66 -0.44 -7.80 2.86
C ILE A 66 0.81 -8.14 3.67
N LYS A 67 1.36 -9.33 3.45
CA LYS A 67 2.51 -9.85 4.19
C LYS A 67 3.75 -10.01 3.31
N GLU A 68 4.90 -9.70 3.88
CA GLU A 68 6.21 -10.11 3.37
C GLU A 68 6.87 -11.01 4.42
N GLY A 69 7.04 -12.29 4.08
CA GLY A 69 7.40 -13.32 5.05
C GLY A 69 6.39 -13.39 6.19
N LYS A 70 6.86 -13.18 7.42
CA LYS A 70 6.03 -13.19 8.63
C LYS A 70 5.45 -11.81 9.00
N ASN A 71 5.92 -10.74 8.36
CA ASN A 71 5.57 -9.37 8.72
C ASN A 71 4.38 -8.88 7.90
N ILE A 72 3.43 -8.20 8.54
CA ILE A 72 2.39 -7.44 7.84
C ILE A 72 3.00 -6.08 7.45
N LEU A 73 2.95 -5.73 6.17
CA LEU A 73 3.48 -4.47 5.64
C LEU A 73 2.39 -3.49 5.18
N GLY A 74 1.19 -4.00 4.91
CA GLY A 74 0.06 -3.21 4.43
C GLY A 74 -1.26 -3.93 4.65
N LEU A 75 -2.33 -3.29 4.19
CA LEU A 75 -3.72 -3.68 4.39
C LEU A 75 -4.58 -3.36 3.16
#